data_AF-A0A5C5SP50-F1
#
_entry.id   AF-A0A5C5SP50-F1
#
_cell.length_a   1.000
_cell.length_b   1.000
_cell.length_c   1.000
_cell.angle_alpha   90.00
_cell.angle_beta   90.00
_cell.angle_gamma   90.00
#
_symmetry.space_group_name_H-M   'P 1'
#
loop_
_entity.id
_entity.type
_entity.pdbx_description
1 polymer ?
#
loop_
_entity_poly.entity_id
_entity_poly.type
_entity_poly.pdbx_seq_one_letter_code
_entity_poly.pdbx_strand_id
1 'polypeptide(L)' 'MIVDVVVEGEIVATYPFDNGMISKHTPVDFIAREAKLCAIEDGYLTPERAKRASISVRQP' A
#
# COMPACT_ATOMS: atom_id res chain seq x y z
N MET A 1 1.08 8.82 7.90
CA MET A 1 1.68 8.48 6.59
C MET A 1 0.57 7.98 5.66
N ILE A 2 0.56 8.34 4.38
CA ILE A 2 -0.45 7.84 3.43
C ILE A 2 0.24 6.93 2.42
N VAL A 3 -0.35 5.77 2.14
CA VAL A 3 0.19 4.81 1.18
C VAL A 3 -0.85 4.55 0.10
N ASP A 4 -0.48 4.86 -1.13
CA ASP A 4 -1.29 4.60 -2.32
C ASP A 4 -0.83 3.30 -2.98
N VAL A 5 -1.78 2.42 -3.28
CA VAL A 5 -1.55 1.22 -4.08
C VAL A 5 -1.81 1.59 -5.53
N VAL A 6 -0.81 1.40 -6.38
CA VAL A 6 -0.83 1.83 -7.78
C VAL A 6 -0.75 0.61 -8.69
N VAL A 7 -1.65 0.53 -9.67
CA VAL A 7 -1.62 -0.50 -10.72
C VAL A 7 -1.66 0.20 -12.07
N GLU A 8 -0.69 -0.09 -12.94
CA GLU A 8 -0.66 0.46 -14.30
C GLU A 8 -0.70 2.01 -14.35
N GLY A 9 -0.24 2.67 -13.28
CA GLY A 9 -0.22 4.13 -13.15
C GLY A 9 -1.44 4.74 -12.47
N GLU A 10 -2.46 3.94 -12.13
CA GLU A 10 -3.67 4.40 -11.45
C GLU A 10 -3.66 4.00 -9.97
N ILE A 11 -4.09 4.93 -9.10
CA ILE A 11 -4.28 4.65 -7.67
C ILE A 11 -5.59 3.87 -7.51
N VAL A 12 -5.49 2.63 -7.03
CA VAL A 12 -6.65 1.76 -6.83
C VAL A 12 -7.14 1.73 -5.38
N ALA A 13 -6.25 2.05 -4.42
CA ALA A 13 -6.57 2.11 -3.00
C ALA A 13 -5.60 3.05 -2.28
N THR A 14 -6.07 3.70 -1.21
CA THR A 14 -5.27 4.59 -0.37
C THR A 14 -5.49 4.24 1.10
N TYR A 15 -4.41 3.95 1.81
CA TYR A 15 -4.44 3.58 3.22
C TYR A 15 -3.75 4.64 4.10
N PRO A 16 -4.47 5.22 5.07
CA PRO A 16 -3.83 6.03 6.10
C PRO A 16 -3.15 5.11 7.12
N PHE A 17 -1.82 5.14 7.14
CA PHE A 17 -1.05 4.48 8.19
C PHE A 17 -0.71 5.50 9.28
N ASP A 18 -1.24 5.24 10.48
CA ASP A 18 -0.93 6.03 11.65
C ASP A 18 0.51 5.74 12.12
N ASN A 19 1.18 6.74 12.66
CA ASN A 19 2.60 6.68 13.03
C ASN A 19 2.89 5.63 14.14
N GLY A 20 1.84 5.13 14.82
CA GLY A 20 1.94 4.05 15.80
C GLY A 20 2.02 2.64 15.20
N MET A 21 1.54 2.42 13.97
CA MET A 21 1.65 1.13 13.27
C MET A 21 2.87 1.07 12.34
N ILE A 22 3.23 2.20 11.72
CA ILE A 22 4.34 2.29 10.78
C ILE A 22 5.16 3.53 11.12
N SER A 23 6.44 3.31 11.45
CA SER A 23 7.38 4.37 11.81
C SER A 23 8.25 4.76 10.62
N LYS A 24 9.03 5.84 10.76
CA LYS A 24 10.06 6.22 9.76
C LYS A 24 11.12 5.14 9.53
N HIS A 25 11.28 4.21 10.48
CA HIS A 25 12.22 3.10 10.38
C HIS A 25 11.60 1.83 9.82
N THR A 26 10.28 1.81 9.58
CA THR A 26 9.61 0.63 9.04
C THR A 26 10.05 0.43 7.59
N PRO A 27 10.53 -0.77 7.21
CA PRO A 27 10.97 -1.04 5.84
C PRO A 27 9.83 -0.83 4.84
N VAL A 28 10.10 -0.13 3.75
CA VAL A 28 9.11 0.15 2.69
C VAL A 28 8.49 -1.14 2.14
N ASP A 29 9.26 -2.22 2.05
CA ASP A 29 8.77 -3.54 1.60
C ASP A 29 7.70 -4.12 2.53
N PHE A 30 7.84 -3.90 3.83
CA PHE A 30 6.81 -4.30 4.80
C PHE A 30 5.54 -3.48 4.57
N ILE A 31 5.67 -2.15 4.47
CA ILE A 31 4.54 -1.24 4.19
C ILE A 31 3.83 -1.65 2.89
N ALA A 32 4.59 -1.97 1.84
CA ALA A 32 4.07 -2.40 0.55
C ALA A 32 3.29 -3.71 0.65
N ARG A 33 3.80 -4.67 1.42
CA ARG A 33 3.13 -5.96 1.62
C ARG A 33 1.80 -5.76 2.34
N GLU A 34 1.80 -5.03 3.46
CA GLU A 34 0.59 -4.80 4.24
C GLU A 34 -0.46 -4.02 3.42
N ALA A 35 -0.07 -2.94 2.74
CA ALA A 35 -0.99 -2.16 1.91
C ALA A 35 -1.60 -2.98 0.75
N LYS A 36 -0.82 -3.87 0.13
CA LYS A 36 -1.32 -4.78 -0.92
C LYS A 36 -2.26 -5.83 -0.36
N LEU A 37 -2.00 -6.34 0.85
CA LEU A 37 -2.89 -7.30 1.51
C LEU A 37 -4.24 -6.66 1.82
N CYS A 38 -4.25 -5.46 2.41
CA CYS A 38 -5.49 -4.71 2.63
C CYS A 38 -6.25 -4.48 1.32
N ALA A 39 -5.55 -4.08 0.24
CA ALA A 39 -6.19 -3.90 -1.06
C ALA A 39 -6.82 -5.18 -1.64
N ILE A 40 -6.27 -6.35 -1.31
CA ILE A 40 -6.86 -7.64 -1.69
C ILE A 40 -8.09 -7.95 -0.85
N GLU A 41 -8.00 -7.77 0.47
CA GLU A 41 -9.10 -8.04 1.41
C GLU A 41 -10.31 -7.14 1.14
N ASP A 42 -10.07 -5.88 0.78
CA ASP A 42 -11.11 -4.91 0.42
C ASP A 42 -11.64 -5.09 -1.02
N GLY A 43 -11.03 -5.96 -1.82
CA GLY A 43 -11.45 -6.27 -3.19
C GLY A 43 -10.99 -5.29 -4.27
N TYR A 44 -10.14 -4.31 -3.93
CA TYR A 44 -9.53 -3.39 -4.90
C TYR A 44 -8.46 -4.05 -5.78
N LEU A 45 -7.87 -5.16 -5.30
CA LEU A 45 -6.74 -5.83 -5.92
C LEU A 45 -6.94 -7.34 -5.93
N THR A 46 -6.70 -8.01 -7.07
CA THR A 46 -6.63 -9.48 -7.06
C THR A 46 -5.21 -9.94 -6.69
N PRO A 47 -5.03 -11.16 -6.14
CA PRO A 47 -3.70 -11.70 -5.85
C PRO A 47 -2.73 -11.67 -7.05
N GLU A 48 -3.23 -11.85 -8.27
CA GLU A 48 -2.45 -11.78 -9.51
C GLU A 48 -2.03 -10.35 -9.84
N ARG A 49 -2.92 -9.36 -9.62
CA ARG A 49 -2.61 -7.95 -9.83
C ARG A 49 -1.67 -7.41 -8.76
N ALA A 50 -1.71 -7.94 -7.54
CA ALA A 50 -0.84 -7.53 -6.44
C ALA A 50 0.67 -7.74 -6.73
N LYS A 51 1.00 -8.74 -7.55
CA LYS A 51 2.38 -8.98 -8.04
C LYS A 51 2.89 -7.83 -8.91
N ARG A 52 2.00 -7.12 -9.60
CA ARG A 52 2.30 -6.01 -10.53
C ARG A 52 2.06 -4.64 -9.92
N ALA A 53 1.33 -4.57 -8.82
CA ALA A 53 1.07 -3.33 -8.11
C ALA A 53 2.37 -2.73 -7.55
N SER A 54 2.55 -1.43 -7.66
CA SER A 54 3.55 -0.66 -6.91
C SER A 54 2.87 0.09 -5.76
N ILE A 55 3.67 0.69 -4.87
CA ILE A 55 3.15 1.59 -3.85
C ILE A 55 3.81 2.96 -3.95
N SER A 56 3.07 3.99 -3.58
CA SER A 56 3.58 5.35 -3.38
C SER A 56 3.34 5.75 -1.93
N VAL A 57 4.39 6.19 -1.23
CA VAL A 57 4.31 6.61 0.17
C VAL A 57 4.40 8.14 0.24
N ARG A 58 3.37 8.77 0.80
CA ARG A 58 3.32 10.21 1.08
C ARG A 58 3.48 10.46 2.57
N GLN A 59 4.52 11.19 2.94
CA GLN A 59 4.68 11.73 4.30
C GLN A 59 4.13 13.16 4.33
N PRO A 60 3.50 13.59 5.44
CA PRO A 60 3.20 15.00 5.66
C PRO A 60 4.47 15.84 5.81
#